data_AF-A0A845RZW0-F1
#
_entry.id   AF-A0A845RZW0-F1
#
_cell.length_a   1.000
_cell.length_b   1.000
_cell.length_c   1.000
_cell.angle_alpha   90.00
_cell.angle_beta   90.00
_cell.angle_gamma   90.00
#
_symmetry.space_group_name_H-M   'P 1'
#
loop_
_entity.id
_entity.type
_entity.pdbx_description
1 polymer ?
#
loop_
_entity_poly.entity_id
_entity_poly.type
_entity_poly.pdbx_seq_one_letter_code
_entity_poly.pdbx_strand_id
1 'polypeptide(L)'
;MLFFSFVIAPTVHKFLPKGQSGPYIRKLFPIYYIINAALTLGSLIAIASLGVFNAIFYANAIILVLFALSYFYLMPTINKQKTKNNRKFKILHGSSVGINFIQIILLISITVVLLDF
;
A
#
# COMPACT_ATOMS: atom_id res chain seq x y z
N MET A 1 -5.54 3.57 -3.25
CA MET A 1 -4.09 3.58 -3.56
C MET A 1 -3.63 4.69 -4.51
N LEU A 2 -4.24 4.83 -5.71
CA LEU A 2 -3.78 5.75 -6.76
C LEU A 2 -3.72 7.22 -6.30
N PHE A 3 -4.81 7.75 -5.73
CA PHE A 3 -4.87 9.14 -5.29
C PHE A 3 -3.76 9.48 -4.28
N PHE A 4 -3.50 8.61 -3.31
CA PHE A 4 -2.41 8.84 -2.37
C PHE A 4 -1.03 8.81 -3.05
N SER A 5 -0.80 7.81 -3.90
CA SER A 5 0.51 7.58 -4.53
C SER A 5 0.88 8.65 -5.56
N PHE A 6 -0.10 9.11 -6.35
CA PHE A 6 0.13 10.03 -7.46
C PHE A 6 -0.27 11.48 -7.18
N VAL A 7 -1.13 11.74 -6.19
CA VAL A 7 -1.58 13.09 -5.87
C VAL A 7 -1.06 13.53 -4.50
N ILE A 8 -1.41 12.82 -3.43
CA ILE A 8 -1.08 13.25 -2.06
C ILE A 8 0.43 13.28 -1.82
N ALA A 9 1.15 12.19 -2.08
CA ALA A 9 2.58 12.12 -1.81
C ALA A 9 3.38 13.17 -2.62
N PRO A 10 3.19 13.32 -3.95
CA PRO A 10 3.87 14.37 -4.73
C PRO A 10 3.49 15.78 -4.29
N THR A 11 2.21 16.03 -3.99
CA THR A 11 1.73 17.36 -3.55
C THR A 11 2.37 17.75 -2.22
N VAL A 12 2.40 16.84 -1.24
CA VAL A 12 3.05 17.11 0.05
C VAL A 12 4.55 17.39 -0.14
N HIS A 13 5.24 16.62 -0.97
CA HIS A 13 6.65 16.85 -1.25
C HIS A 13 6.93 18.14 -2.03
N LYS A 14 5.96 18.59 -2.84
CA LYS A 14 6.05 19.84 -3.61
C LYS A 14 5.82 21.08 -2.74
N PHE A 15 4.83 21.05 -1.85
CA PHE A 15 4.37 22.25 -1.15
C PHE A 15 4.86 22.37 0.29
N LEU A 16 5.32 21.29 0.94
CA LEU A 16 5.90 21.39 2.28
C LEU A 16 7.43 21.52 2.22
N PRO A 17 8.03 22.27 3.17
CA PRO A 17 9.49 22.29 3.33
C PRO A 17 10.06 20.88 3.51
N LYS A 18 11.26 20.62 2.97
CA LYS A 18 11.92 19.29 3.04
C LYS A 18 12.02 18.70 4.45
N GLY A 19 12.15 19.56 5.47
CA GLY A 19 12.18 19.14 6.88
C GLY A 19 10.84 18.63 7.42
N GLN A 20 9.72 19.04 6.81
CA GLN A 20 8.36 18.76 7.28
C GLN A 20 7.62 17.72 6.43
N SER A 21 7.92 17.62 5.13
CA SER A 21 7.21 16.72 4.21
C SER A 21 7.31 15.24 4.62
N GLY A 22 8.50 14.81 5.02
CA GLY A 22 8.75 13.42 5.44
C GLY A 22 7.99 13.02 6.72
N PRO A 23 8.12 13.77 7.82
CA PRO A 23 7.31 13.56 9.03
C PRO A 23 5.80 13.57 8.77
N TYR A 24 5.31 14.47 7.91
CA TYR A 24 3.90 14.55 7.57
C TYR A 24 3.40 13.27 6.88
N ILE A 25 4.04 12.85 5.78
CA ILE A 25 3.64 11.63 5.05
C ILE A 25 3.68 10.38 5.92
N ARG A 26 4.65 10.32 6.86
CA ARG A 26 4.76 9.19 7.80
C ARG A 26 3.58 9.05 8.73
N LYS A 27 2.94 10.16 9.13
CA LYS A 27 1.71 10.11 9.93
C LYS A 27 0.51 9.65 9.09
N LEU A 28 0.56 9.83 7.77
CA LEU A 28 -0.48 9.36 6.86
C LEU A 28 -0.36 7.87 6.51
N PHE A 29 0.85 7.29 6.50
CA PHE A 29 1.05 5.88 6.15
C PHE A 29 0.21 4.88 6.97
N PRO A 30 0.10 4.99 8.31
CA PRO A 30 -0.76 4.10 9.09
C PRO A 30 -2.21 4.13 8.61
N ILE A 31 -2.76 5.33 8.41
CA ILE A 31 -4.13 5.55 7.93
C ILE A 31 -4.29 4.96 6.52
N TYR A 32 -3.33 5.23 5.65
CA TYR A 32 -3.29 4.68 4.29
C TYR A 32 -3.35 3.15 4.30
N TYR A 33 -2.49 2.48 5.04
CA TYR A 33 -2.45 1.02 5.06
C TYR A 33 -3.72 0.42 5.69
N ILE A 34 -4.20 0.98 6.80
CA ILE A 34 -5.42 0.48 7.48
C ILE A 34 -6.65 0.61 6.58
N ILE A 35 -6.87 1.76 5.95
CA ILE A 35 -8.04 1.97 5.09
C ILE A 35 -8.01 1.01 3.90
N ASN A 36 -6.87 0.89 3.20
CA ASN A 36 -6.81 -0.01 2.04
C ASN A 36 -6.90 -1.50 2.47
N ALA A 37 -6.34 -1.87 3.62
CA ALA A 37 -6.49 -3.22 4.16
C ALA A 37 -7.96 -3.54 4.52
N ALA A 38 -8.66 -2.60 5.18
CA ALA A 38 -10.06 -2.76 5.54
C ALA A 38 -10.96 -2.90 4.31
N LEU A 39 -10.74 -2.08 3.27
CA LEU A 39 -11.45 -2.19 1.99
C LEU A 39 -11.18 -3.53 1.30
N THR A 40 -9.92 -3.97 1.28
CA THR A 40 -9.54 -5.27 0.68
C THR A 40 -10.16 -6.43 1.45
N LEU A 41 -10.20 -6.35 2.78
CA LEU A 41 -10.85 -7.35 3.63
C LEU A 41 -12.36 -7.39 3.39
N GLY A 42 -13.02 -6.23 3.28
CA GLY A 42 -14.43 -6.14 2.94
C GLY A 42 -14.75 -6.78 1.58
N SER A 43 -13.92 -6.49 0.56
CA SER A 43 -13.98 -7.14 -0.75
C SER A 43 -13.87 -8.67 -0.64
N LEU A 44 -12.90 -9.16 0.13
CA LEU A 44 -12.65 -10.58 0.31
C LEU A 44 -13.81 -11.30 1.03
N ILE A 45 -14.39 -10.68 2.06
CA ILE A 45 -15.58 -11.19 2.76
C ILE A 45 -16.78 -11.23 1.79
N ALA A 46 -17.00 -10.19 0.99
CA ALA A 46 -18.08 -10.15 0.02
C ALA A 46 -17.95 -11.28 -1.01
N ILE A 47 -16.76 -11.47 -1.58
CA ILE A 47 -16.51 -12.55 -2.56
C ILE A 47 -16.70 -13.95 -1.92
N ALA A 48 -16.18 -14.15 -0.70
CA ALA A 48 -16.38 -15.41 0.03
C ALA A 48 -17.86 -15.68 0.34
N SER A 49 -18.65 -14.65 0.65
CA SER A 49 -20.09 -14.80 0.93
C SER A 49 -20.89 -15.28 -0.28
N LEU A 50 -20.36 -15.06 -1.50
CA LEU A 50 -20.91 -15.57 -2.75
C LEU A 50 -20.42 -16.99 -3.09
N GLY A 51 -19.55 -17.58 -2.26
CA GLY A 51 -18.95 -18.90 -2.51
C GLY A 51 -17.96 -18.94 -3.67
N VAL A 52 -17.45 -17.78 -4.12
CA VAL A 52 -16.55 -17.69 -5.28
C VAL A 52 -15.09 -17.72 -4.82
N PHE A 53 -14.35 -18.76 -5.21
CA PHE A 53 -12.94 -18.93 -4.86
C PHE A 53 -12.05 -19.03 -6.11
N ASN A 54 -12.10 -17.99 -6.94
CA ASN A 54 -11.34 -17.91 -8.19
C ASN A 54 -10.06 -17.06 -8.05
N ALA A 55 -9.39 -16.78 -9.17
CA ALA A 55 -8.17 -15.96 -9.19
C ALA A 55 -8.34 -14.57 -8.54
N ILE A 56 -9.53 -13.95 -8.65
CA ILE A 56 -9.82 -12.64 -8.06
C ILE A 56 -9.81 -12.73 -6.53
N PHE A 57 -10.40 -13.78 -5.97
CA PHE A 57 -10.40 -14.03 -4.52
C PHE A 57 -8.96 -14.15 -3.99
N TYR A 58 -8.15 -15.03 -4.60
CA TYR A 58 -6.77 -15.24 -4.17
C TYR A 58 -5.88 -14.00 -4.39
N ALA A 59 -6.10 -13.24 -5.45
CA ALA A 59 -5.41 -11.97 -5.66
C ALA A 59 -5.73 -10.94 -4.56
N ASN A 60 -7.01 -10.80 -4.17
CA ASN A 60 -7.38 -9.96 -3.02
C ASN A 60 -6.74 -10.44 -1.71
N ALA A 61 -6.64 -11.76 -1.50
CA ALA A 61 -5.98 -12.33 -0.33
C ALA A 61 -4.49 -11.94 -0.27
N ILE A 62 -3.78 -12.06 -1.40
CA ILE A 62 -2.38 -11.65 -1.52
C ILE A 62 -2.24 -10.14 -1.24
N ILE A 63 -3.10 -9.30 -1.82
CA ILE A 63 -3.08 -7.85 -1.60
C ILE A 63 -3.24 -7.52 -0.10
N LEU A 64 -4.16 -8.20 0.58
CA LEU A 64 -4.39 -8.02 2.02
C LEU A 64 -3.14 -8.39 2.84
N VAL A 65 -2.50 -9.52 2.54
CA VAL A 65 -1.25 -9.95 3.19
C VAL A 65 -0.13 -8.94 2.95
N LEU A 66 -0.01 -8.40 1.73
CA LEU A 66 0.98 -7.36 1.42
C LEU A 66 0.72 -6.06 2.20
N PHE A 67 -0.54 -5.71 2.46
CA PHE A 67 -0.87 -4.57 3.33
C PHE A 67 -0.49 -4.83 4.78
N ALA A 68 -0.79 -6.01 5.31
CA ALA A 68 -0.40 -6.41 6.66
C ALA A 68 1.14 -6.40 6.80
N LEU A 69 1.87 -6.98 5.84
CA LEU A 69 3.33 -6.96 5.80
C LEU A 69 3.87 -5.51 5.77
N SER A 70 3.26 -4.64 4.97
CA SER A 70 3.67 -3.24 4.85
C SER A 70 3.46 -2.47 6.15
N TYR A 71 2.33 -2.71 6.82
CA TYR A 71 1.97 -2.04 8.07
C TYR A 71 2.79 -2.55 9.27
N PHE A 72 2.82 -3.87 9.49
CA PHE A 72 3.44 -4.46 10.69
C PHE A 72 4.95 -4.61 10.59
N TYR A 73 5.51 -4.78 9.39
CA TYR A 73 6.94 -5.04 9.23
C TYR A 73 7.68 -3.90 8.53
N LEU A 74 7.29 -3.52 7.30
CA LEU A 74 8.09 -2.58 6.51
C LEU A 74 8.06 -1.18 7.14
N MET A 75 6.88 -0.63 7.42
CA MET A 75 6.74 0.72 7.98
C MET A 75 7.56 0.95 9.26
N PRO A 76 7.43 0.14 10.33
CA PRO A 76 8.23 0.33 11.54
C PRO A 76 9.73 0.12 11.29
N THR A 77 10.11 -0.82 10.43
CA THR A 77 11.52 -1.08 10.12
C THR A 77 12.14 0.08 9.33
N ILE A 78 11.44 0.62 8.33
CA ILE A 78 11.86 1.81 7.57
C ILE A 78 12.06 3.00 8.51
N ASN A 79 11.12 3.22 9.42
CA ASN A 79 11.21 4.32 10.39
C ASN A 79 12.41 4.16 11.33
N LYS A 80 12.70 2.93 11.80
CA LYS A 80 13.88 2.63 12.64
C LYS A 80 15.21 2.80 11.90
N GLN A 81 15.28 2.44 10.61
CA GLN A 81 16.53 2.48 9.84
C GLN A 81 16.89 3.88 9.34
N LYS A 82 15.94 4.82 9.27
CA LYS A 82 16.19 6.18 8.74
C LYS A 82 17.36 6.91 9.42
N THR A 83 17.49 6.74 10.74
CA THR A 83 18.55 7.39 11.54
C THR A 83 19.78 6.51 11.73
N LYS A 84 19.66 5.19 11.53
CA LYS A 84 20.72 4.22 11.82
C LYS A 84 21.55 3.85 10.59
N ASN A 85 20.90 3.60 9.45
CA ASN A 85 21.58 3.08 8.27
C ASN A 85 20.88 3.53 6.98
N ASN A 86 21.46 4.54 6.33
CA ASN A 86 20.90 5.12 5.11
C ASN A 86 20.78 4.11 3.96
N ARG A 87 21.72 3.16 3.83
CA ARG A 87 21.67 2.13 2.77
C ARG A 87 20.48 1.18 3.00
N LYS A 88 20.33 0.65 4.22
CA LYS A 88 19.20 -0.22 4.57
C LYS A 88 17.86 0.52 4.46
N PHE A 89 17.82 1.79 4.87
CA PHE A 89 16.64 2.65 4.70
C PHE A 89 16.22 2.75 3.23
N LYS A 90 17.15 3.06 2.31
CA LYS A 90 16.85 3.18 0.88
C LYS A 90 16.31 1.87 0.29
N ILE A 91 16.92 0.74 0.65
CA ILE A 91 16.47 -0.59 0.18
C ILE A 91 15.04 -0.86 0.67
N LEU A 92 14.80 -0.77 1.98
CA LEU A 92 13.48 -1.06 2.55
C LEU A 92 12.41 -0.09 2.04
N HIS A 93 12.75 1.18 1.88
CA HIS A 93 11.84 2.16 1.30
C HIS A 93 11.50 1.81 -0.15
N GLY A 94 12.51 1.51 -0.98
CA GLY A 94 12.32 1.05 -2.36
C GLY A 94 11.45 -0.21 -2.42
N SER A 95 11.69 -1.20 -1.56
CA SER A 95 10.86 -2.41 -1.46
C SER A 95 9.41 -2.10 -1.12
N SER A 96 9.15 -1.17 -0.18
CA SER A 96 7.77 -0.77 0.15
C SER A 96 7.05 -0.11 -1.03
N VAL A 97 7.76 0.72 -1.80
CA VAL A 97 7.21 1.35 -3.00
C VAL A 97 6.92 0.27 -4.06
N GLY A 98 7.83 -0.68 -4.27
CA GLY A 98 7.64 -1.80 -5.19
C GLY A 98 6.41 -2.66 -4.84
N ILE A 99 6.24 -3.00 -3.56
CA ILE A 99 5.04 -3.73 -3.07
C ILE A 99 3.76 -2.93 -3.36
N ASN A 100 3.76 -1.63 -3.07
CA ASN A 100 2.62 -0.76 -3.35
C ASN A 100 2.29 -0.70 -4.86
N PHE A 101 3.30 -0.68 -5.73
CA PHE A 101 3.10 -0.77 -7.18
C PHE A 101 2.51 -2.12 -7.62
N ILE A 102 3.00 -3.23 -7.07
CA ILE A 102 2.45 -4.56 -7.34
C ILE A 102 0.97 -4.62 -6.93
N GLN A 103 0.61 -4.09 -5.76
CA GLN A 103 -0.78 -4.01 -5.32
C GLN A 103 -1.65 -3.16 -6.27
N ILE A 104 -1.13 -2.03 -6.76
CA ILE A 104 -1.83 -1.21 -7.76
C ILE A 104 -2.08 -2.00 -9.04
N ILE A 105 -1.06 -2.68 -9.58
CA ILE A 105 -1.20 -3.49 -10.80
C ILE A 105 -2.24 -4.58 -10.61
N LEU A 106 -2.16 -5.34 -9.51
CA LEU A 106 -3.13 -6.41 -9.22
C LEU A 106 -4.56 -5.87 -9.12
N LEU A 107 -4.77 -4.75 -8.44
CA LEU A 107 -6.11 -4.13 -8.32
C LEU A 107 -6.63 -3.63 -9.67
N ILE A 108 -5.77 -3.07 -10.53
CA ILE A 108 -6.16 -2.67 -11.88
C ILE A 108 -6.53 -3.91 -12.70
N SER A 109 -5.72 -4.97 -12.68
CA SER A 109 -6.01 -6.22 -13.38
C SER A 109 -7.34 -6.84 -12.94
N ILE A 110 -7.61 -6.88 -11.63
CA ILE A 110 -8.91 -7.31 -11.09
C ILE A 110 -10.03 -6.45 -11.66
N THR A 111 -9.87 -5.13 -11.67
CA THR A 111 -10.89 -4.19 -12.16
C THR A 111 -11.16 -4.39 -13.64
N VAL A 112 -10.13 -4.58 -14.46
CA VAL A 112 -10.26 -4.86 -15.91
C VAL A 112 -11.05 -6.14 -16.13
N VAL A 113 -10.69 -7.22 -15.43
CA VAL A 113 -11.38 -8.53 -15.52
C VAL A 113 -12.85 -8.42 -15.07
N LEU A 114 -13.16 -7.60 -14.07
CA LEU A 114 -14.53 -7.42 -13.59
C LEU A 114 -15.40 -6.54 -14.49
N LEU A 115 -14.80 -5.71 -15.34
CA LEU A 115 -15.50 -4.78 -16.22
C LEU A 115 -15.57 -5.28 -17.68
N ASP A 116 -15.18 -6.54 -17.93
CA ASP A 116 -15.17 -7.18 -19.25
C ASP A 116 -14.44 -6.35 -20.35
N PHE A 117 -13.40 -5.60 -19.96
CA PHE A 117 -12.49 -4.92 -20.90
C PHE A 117 -11.42 -5.85 -21.47
#